data_AF-A0A953XNZ9-F1
#
_entry.id   AF-A0A953XNZ9-F1
#
_cell.length_a   1.000
_cell.length_b   1.000
_cell.length_c   1.000
_cell.angle_alpha   90.00
_cell.angle_beta   90.00
_cell.angle_gamma   90.00
#
_symmetry.space_group_name_H-M   'P 1'
#
loop_
_entity.id
_entity.type
_entity.pdbx_description
1 polymer ?
#
loop_
_entity_poly.entity_id
_entity_poly.type
_entity_poly.pdbx_seq_one_letter_code
_entity_poly.pdbx_strand_id
1 'polypeptide(L)'
;MTEPLDLLAVGAHPDDAEMTSGGYLCLAANQGYRTGVLHLTRGEMGTHGTPEQREAEARDAAKIMGCAAIEFAGMRDGSVNDDEASVRTVVDMLRKLKPKVVLAPNLVCHHPDHEAAARLARKAVHFAALNGYKTDLPAHRIQRLVTSRYSQHFEPSFF
;
A
#
# COMPACT_ATOMS: atom_id res chain seq x y z
N MET A 1 3.42 12.03 -16.94
CA MET A 1 2.60 10.89 -16.49
C MET A 1 3.51 9.94 -15.73
N THR A 2 3.10 9.43 -14.57
CA THR A 2 3.86 8.43 -13.82
C THR A 2 3.91 7.12 -14.61
N GLU A 3 5.10 6.52 -14.74
CA GLU A 3 5.25 5.21 -15.39
C GLU A 3 4.62 4.11 -14.52
N PRO A 4 3.95 3.10 -15.11
CA PRO A 4 3.28 2.03 -14.37
C PRO A 4 4.22 1.26 -13.44
N LEU A 5 3.66 0.74 -12.34
CA LEU A 5 4.35 -0.17 -11.44
C LEU A 5 4.03 -1.65 -11.78
N ASP A 6 5.00 -2.52 -11.57
CA ASP A 6 4.77 -3.96 -11.57
C ASP A 6 4.20 -4.43 -10.22
N LEU A 7 4.66 -3.81 -9.13
CA LEU A 7 4.31 -4.18 -7.76
C LEU A 7 4.12 -2.93 -6.90
N LEU A 8 3.01 -2.85 -6.17
CA LEU A 8 2.75 -1.80 -5.18
C LEU A 8 2.42 -2.44 -3.83
N ALA A 9 3.16 -2.10 -2.78
CA ALA A 9 2.80 -2.45 -1.42
C ALA A 9 1.97 -1.33 -0.80
N VAL A 10 0.84 -1.69 -0.16
CA VAL A 10 0.01 -0.79 0.62
C VAL A 10 0.25 -1.11 2.10
N GLY A 11 0.61 -0.10 2.89
CA GLY A 11 0.75 -0.17 4.35
C GLY A 11 -0.17 0.85 5.01
N ALA A 12 -0.66 0.57 6.22
CA ALA A 12 -1.44 1.57 6.95
C ALA A 12 -0.52 2.73 7.39
N HIS A 13 0.69 2.42 7.84
CA HIS A 13 1.68 3.36 8.34
C HIS A 13 3.03 3.18 7.59
N PRO A 14 3.96 4.15 7.70
CA PRO A 14 5.39 3.90 7.49
C PRO A 14 5.85 2.66 8.25
N ASP A 15 6.79 1.87 7.71
CA ASP A 15 7.34 0.60 8.24
C ASP A 15 6.53 -0.69 7.99
N ASP A 16 5.23 -0.58 7.73
CA ASP A 16 4.36 -1.75 7.48
C ASP A 16 4.77 -2.60 6.26
N ALA A 17 5.07 -1.92 5.15
CA ALA A 17 5.41 -2.58 3.89
C ALA A 17 6.81 -3.19 3.97
N GLU A 18 7.73 -2.52 4.65
CA GLU A 18 9.09 -2.94 4.92
C GLU A 18 9.09 -4.22 5.76
N MET A 19 8.33 -4.24 6.86
CA MET A 19 8.25 -5.39 7.76
C MET A 19 7.66 -6.63 7.10
N THR A 20 6.61 -6.46 6.29
CA THR A 20 5.86 -7.59 5.75
C THR A 20 6.30 -8.02 4.35
N SER A 21 6.84 -7.10 3.56
CA SER A 21 7.07 -7.29 2.12
C SER A 21 8.41 -6.71 1.64
N GLY A 22 9.25 -6.13 2.52
CA GLY A 22 10.49 -5.45 2.14
C GLY A 22 11.44 -6.34 1.36
N GLY A 23 11.63 -7.59 1.79
CA GLY A 23 12.47 -8.56 1.08
C GLY A 23 11.98 -8.83 -0.35
N TYR A 24 10.67 -8.93 -0.56
CA TYR A 24 10.08 -9.14 -1.88
C TYR A 24 10.17 -7.89 -2.76
N LEU A 25 9.96 -6.70 -2.19
CA LEU A 25 10.14 -5.43 -2.88
C LEU A 25 11.60 -5.26 -3.35
N CYS A 26 12.58 -5.51 -2.49
CA CYS A 26 14.00 -5.49 -2.84
C CYS A 26 14.34 -6.49 -3.95
N LEU A 27 13.85 -7.73 -3.83
CA LEU A 27 14.10 -8.77 -4.82
C LEU A 27 13.53 -8.39 -6.19
N ALA A 28 12.28 -7.90 -6.22
CA ALA A 28 11.62 -7.47 -7.45
C ALA A 28 12.36 -6.27 -8.09
N ALA A 29 12.73 -5.27 -7.29
CA ALA A 29 13.49 -4.11 -7.77
C ALA A 29 14.85 -4.53 -8.36
N ASN A 30 15.57 -5.44 -7.70
CA ASN A 30 16.86 -5.95 -8.18
C ASN A 30 16.74 -6.77 -9.49
N GLN A 31 15.55 -7.32 -9.78
CA GLN A 31 15.25 -7.98 -11.05
C GLN A 31 14.78 -7.00 -12.14
N GLY A 32 14.77 -5.70 -11.87
CA GLY A 32 14.36 -4.66 -12.81
C GLY A 32 12.86 -4.38 -12.86
N TYR A 33 12.06 -4.97 -11.96
CA TYR A 33 10.65 -4.64 -11.83
C TYR A 33 10.47 -3.28 -11.15
N ARG A 34 9.46 -2.53 -11.58
CA ARG A 34 9.12 -1.24 -10.99
C ARG A 34 8.26 -1.43 -9.75
N THR A 35 8.83 -1.23 -8.58
CA THR A 35 8.15 -1.39 -7.29
C THR A 35 7.77 -0.04 -6.67
N GLY A 36 6.83 -0.04 -5.73
CA GLY A 36 6.52 1.14 -4.95
C GLY A 36 5.77 0.84 -3.66
N VAL A 37 5.65 1.86 -2.82
CA VAL A 37 4.95 1.80 -1.53
C VAL A 37 3.91 2.92 -1.44
N LEU A 38 2.71 2.60 -0.97
CA LEU A 38 1.65 3.54 -0.61
C LEU A 38 1.36 3.41 0.89
N HIS A 39 1.73 4.42 1.66
CA HIS A 39 1.32 4.53 3.06
C HIS A 39 -0.03 5.23 3.13
N LEU A 40 -0.98 4.66 3.87
CA LEU A 40 -2.30 5.27 4.01
C LEU A 40 -2.24 6.51 4.91
N THR A 41 -1.46 6.45 5.98
CA THR A 41 -1.27 7.50 6.98
C THR A 41 0.20 7.92 7.04
N ARG A 42 0.54 8.90 7.91
CA ARG A 42 1.93 9.25 8.22
C ARG A 42 2.43 8.65 9.53
N GLY A 43 1.62 7.81 10.19
CA GLY A 43 1.95 7.24 11.50
C GLY A 43 2.01 8.30 12.62
N GLU A 44 1.23 9.37 12.51
CA GLU A 44 1.31 10.53 13.41
C GLU A 44 0.86 10.27 14.85
N MET A 45 0.20 9.15 15.15
CA MET A 45 -0.13 8.71 16.51
C MET A 45 0.93 7.78 17.12
N GLY A 46 2.01 7.50 16.39
CA GLY A 46 3.15 6.74 16.90
C GLY A 46 3.79 7.37 18.13
N THR A 47 4.31 6.54 19.04
CA THR A 47 4.92 7.01 20.30
C THR A 47 6.26 7.74 20.09
N HIS A 48 6.95 7.45 18.99
CA HIS A 48 8.29 7.96 18.71
C HIS A 48 8.39 8.60 17.32
N GLY A 49 9.17 9.68 17.25
CA GLY A 49 9.36 10.48 16.05
C GLY A 49 8.22 11.46 15.79
N THR A 50 8.42 12.38 14.84
CA THR A 50 7.37 13.23 14.28
C THR A 50 6.91 12.69 12.91
N PRO A 51 5.75 13.11 12.40
CA PRO A 51 5.28 12.71 11.06
C PRO A 51 6.29 13.04 9.95
N GLU A 52 7.00 14.17 10.06
CA GLU A 52 8.03 14.58 9.10
C GLU A 52 9.26 13.68 9.17
N GLN A 53 9.67 13.29 10.38
CA GLN A 53 10.78 12.35 10.58
C GLN A 53 10.42 10.98 10.02
N ARG A 54 9.23 10.47 10.35
CA ARG A 54 8.73 9.18 9.84
C ARG A 54 8.60 9.18 8.32
N GLU A 55 8.15 10.28 7.72
CA GLU A 55 8.10 10.42 6.26
C GLU A 55 9.51 10.40 5.64
N ALA A 56 10.47 11.10 6.25
CA ALA A 56 11.86 11.08 5.77
C ALA A 56 12.47 9.66 5.85
N GLU A 57 12.27 8.98 6.98
CA GLU A 57 12.69 7.58 7.18
C GLU A 57 12.07 6.64 6.14
N ALA A 58 10.76 6.76 5.87
CA ALA A 58 10.08 5.96 4.86
C ALA A 58 10.64 6.20 3.44
N ARG A 59 10.94 7.47 3.10
CA ARG A 59 11.55 7.82 1.81
C ARG A 59 12.96 7.23 1.67
N ASP A 60 13.74 7.25 2.74
CA ASP A 60 15.07 6.63 2.77
C ASP A 60 14.98 5.09 2.67
N ALA A 61 14.04 4.47 3.38
CA ALA A 61 13.77 3.04 3.28
C ALA A 61 13.36 2.63 1.86
N ALA A 62 12.45 3.38 1.22
CA ALA A 62 12.04 3.15 -0.17
C ALA A 62 13.22 3.24 -1.14
N LYS A 63 14.14 4.20 -0.93
CA LYS A 63 15.38 4.33 -1.72
C LYS A 63 16.29 3.12 -1.54
N ILE A 64 16.48 2.64 -0.30
CA ILE A 64 17.28 1.44 -0.01
C ILE A 64 16.66 0.20 -0.67
N MET A 65 15.33 0.08 -0.65
CA MET A 65 14.61 -1.03 -1.29
C MET A 65 14.59 -0.95 -2.83
N GLY A 66 15.07 0.15 -3.43
CA GLY A 66 15.03 0.36 -4.88
C GLY A 66 13.63 0.66 -5.42
N CYS A 67 12.71 1.15 -4.59
CA CYS A 67 11.36 1.49 -5.01
C CYS A 67 11.35 2.70 -5.96
N ALA A 68 10.60 2.58 -7.05
CA ALA A 68 10.42 3.64 -8.03
C ALA A 68 9.39 4.71 -7.59
N ALA A 69 8.55 4.39 -6.59
CA ALA A 69 7.55 5.31 -6.06
C ALA A 69 7.33 5.11 -4.56
N ILE A 70 7.10 6.22 -3.86
CA ILE A 70 6.59 6.26 -2.48
C ILE A 70 5.52 7.36 -2.41
N GLU A 71 4.34 7.00 -1.92
CA GLU A 71 3.18 7.90 -1.85
C GLU A 71 2.52 7.81 -0.47
N PHE A 72 1.85 8.88 -0.08
CA PHE A 72 1.09 8.98 1.17
C PHE A 72 -0.36 9.37 0.84
N ALA A 73 -1.33 8.57 1.27
CA ALA A 73 -2.75 8.83 0.99
C ALA A 73 -3.35 9.95 1.85
N GLY A 74 -2.66 10.34 2.93
CA GLY A 74 -3.08 11.44 3.80
C GLY A 74 -4.29 11.11 4.68
N MET A 75 -4.54 9.82 4.93
CA MET A 75 -5.53 9.40 5.91
C MET A 75 -5.00 9.67 7.32
N ARG A 76 -5.93 9.81 8.26
CA ARG A 76 -5.63 10.03 9.67
C ARG A 76 -5.27 8.71 10.34
N ASP A 77 -4.13 8.68 11.02
CA ASP A 77 -3.68 7.56 11.83
C ASP A 77 -4.65 7.24 12.99
N GLY A 78 -4.79 5.96 13.31
CA GLY A 78 -5.78 5.40 14.23
C GLY A 78 -7.22 5.55 13.76
N SER A 79 -7.44 5.95 12.51
CA SER A 79 -8.77 6.22 11.92
C SER A 79 -8.88 5.71 10.48
N VAL A 80 -7.97 4.84 10.03
CA VAL A 80 -8.09 4.20 8.72
C VAL A 80 -9.40 3.41 8.67
N ASN A 81 -10.18 3.63 7.62
CA ASN A 81 -11.45 2.97 7.41
C ASN A 81 -11.65 2.65 5.91
N ASP A 82 -12.74 1.96 5.59
CA ASP A 82 -13.08 1.59 4.22
C ASP A 82 -14.39 2.27 3.74
N ASP A 83 -14.57 3.53 4.14
CA ASP A 83 -15.65 4.42 3.68
C ASP A 83 -15.45 4.89 2.22
N GLU A 84 -16.46 5.56 1.67
CA GLU A 84 -16.46 5.98 0.27
C GLU A 84 -15.31 6.95 -0.06
N ALA A 85 -15.00 7.88 0.85
CA ALA A 85 -13.95 8.87 0.64
C ALA A 85 -12.57 8.19 0.62
N SER A 86 -12.30 7.30 1.58
CA SER A 86 -11.07 6.53 1.67
C SER A 86 -10.90 5.61 0.46
N VAL A 87 -11.97 4.91 0.06
CA VAL A 87 -11.97 4.08 -1.15
C VAL A 87 -11.65 4.92 -2.39
N ARG A 88 -12.26 6.10 -2.53
CA ARG A 88 -12.01 6.99 -3.68
C ARG A 88 -10.54 7.42 -3.74
N THR A 89 -9.96 7.83 -2.62
CA THR A 89 -8.55 8.21 -2.51
C THR A 89 -7.63 7.08 -2.96
N VAL A 90 -7.85 5.85 -2.48
CA VAL A 90 -7.00 4.71 -2.87
C VAL A 90 -7.25 4.30 -4.32
N VAL A 91 -8.48 4.38 -4.83
CA VAL A 91 -8.77 4.14 -6.26
C VAL A 91 -7.98 5.10 -7.14
N ASP A 92 -7.94 6.38 -6.81
CA ASP A 92 -7.17 7.37 -7.56
C ASP A 92 -5.67 7.09 -7.52
N MET A 93 -5.13 6.68 -6.37
CA MET A 93 -3.73 6.25 -6.27
C MET A 93 -3.45 5.02 -7.14
N LEU A 94 -4.32 4.01 -7.11
CA LEU A 94 -4.16 2.80 -7.94
C LEU A 94 -4.25 3.12 -9.44
N ARG A 95 -5.12 4.04 -9.85
CA ARG A 95 -5.23 4.47 -11.26
C ARG A 95 -4.07 5.37 -11.71
N LYS A 96 -3.48 6.15 -10.78
CA LYS A 96 -2.28 6.97 -11.00
C LYS A 96 -1.03 6.10 -11.17
N LEU A 97 -0.83 5.14 -10.27
CA LEU A 97 0.36 4.30 -10.19
C LEU A 97 0.30 3.06 -11.11
N LYS A 98 -0.91 2.66 -11.52
CA LYS A 98 -1.18 1.55 -12.42
C LYS A 98 -0.44 0.24 -12.08
N PRO A 99 -0.46 -0.23 -10.81
CA PRO A 99 0.26 -1.44 -10.43
C PRO A 99 -0.34 -2.70 -11.07
N LYS A 100 0.48 -3.64 -11.52
CA LYS A 100 -0.02 -4.96 -11.95
C LYS A 100 -0.40 -5.83 -10.75
N VAL A 101 0.39 -5.80 -9.69
CA VAL A 101 0.16 -6.53 -8.44
C VAL A 101 0.11 -5.56 -7.26
N VAL A 102 -0.85 -5.78 -6.36
CA VAL A 102 -0.94 -5.05 -5.09
C VAL A 102 -0.68 -6.02 -3.94
N LEU A 103 0.24 -5.65 -3.04
CA LEU A 103 0.41 -6.26 -1.72
C LEU A 103 -0.34 -5.40 -0.71
N ALA A 104 -1.10 -6.01 0.19
CA ALA A 104 -1.82 -5.30 1.23
C ALA A 104 -1.73 -6.06 2.57
N PRO A 105 -2.08 -5.43 3.70
CA PRO A 105 -2.14 -6.14 4.97
C PRO A 105 -3.19 -7.27 4.91
N ASN A 106 -3.00 -8.29 5.74
CA ASN A 106 -3.98 -9.36 5.89
C ASN A 106 -5.16 -8.93 6.77
N LEU A 107 -6.35 -9.46 6.46
CA LEU A 107 -7.59 -9.21 7.21
C LEU A 107 -7.55 -9.72 8.66
N VAL A 108 -6.60 -10.57 9.04
CA VAL A 108 -6.48 -11.08 10.42
C VAL A 108 -5.25 -10.45 11.08
N CYS A 109 -5.45 -9.28 11.68
CA CYS A 109 -4.45 -8.52 12.42
C CYS A 109 -5.02 -8.02 13.75
N HIS A 110 -4.16 -7.83 14.76
CA HIS A 110 -4.57 -7.23 16.03
C HIS A 110 -4.68 -5.70 15.96
N HIS A 111 -3.99 -5.08 14.99
CA HIS A 111 -4.03 -3.63 14.80
C HIS A 111 -5.23 -3.26 13.91
N PRO A 112 -6.19 -2.45 14.42
CA PRO A 112 -7.42 -2.15 13.70
C PRO A 112 -7.18 -1.46 12.35
N ASP A 113 -6.20 -0.56 12.25
CA ASP A 113 -5.89 0.12 10.99
C ASP A 113 -5.35 -0.85 9.93
N HIS A 114 -4.67 -1.95 10.33
CA HIS A 114 -4.20 -2.95 9.36
C HIS A 114 -5.39 -3.74 8.81
N GLU A 115 -6.34 -4.08 9.67
CA GLU A 115 -7.58 -4.75 9.27
C GLU A 115 -8.42 -3.86 8.33
N ALA A 116 -8.51 -2.57 8.65
CA ALA A 116 -9.19 -1.58 7.83
C ALA A 116 -8.48 -1.35 6.49
N ALA A 117 -7.15 -1.22 6.49
CA ALA A 117 -6.33 -1.11 5.29
C ALA A 117 -6.51 -2.32 4.36
N ALA A 118 -6.59 -3.53 4.91
CA ALA A 118 -6.86 -4.75 4.15
C ALA A 118 -8.24 -4.70 3.45
N ARG A 119 -9.30 -4.30 4.18
CA ARG A 119 -10.64 -4.12 3.61
C ARG A 119 -10.67 -3.04 2.53
N LEU A 120 -10.05 -1.90 2.81
CA LEU A 120 -9.95 -0.75 1.94
C LEU A 120 -9.23 -1.11 0.63
N ALA A 121 -8.05 -1.74 0.71
CA ALA A 121 -7.30 -2.19 -0.45
C ALA A 121 -8.12 -3.15 -1.32
N ARG A 122 -8.84 -4.10 -0.70
CA ARG A 122 -9.73 -5.04 -1.42
C ARG A 122 -10.84 -4.31 -2.18
N LYS A 123 -11.52 -3.34 -1.54
CA LYS A 123 -12.56 -2.52 -2.19
C LYS A 123 -11.96 -1.67 -3.32
N ALA A 124 -10.86 -0.98 -3.06
CA ALA A 124 -10.23 -0.08 -4.03
C ALA A 124 -9.71 -0.83 -5.26
N VAL A 125 -9.11 -2.01 -5.09
CA VAL A 125 -8.69 -2.88 -6.20
C VAL A 125 -9.87 -3.25 -7.10
N HIS A 126 -11.04 -3.56 -6.52
CA HIS A 126 -12.24 -3.84 -7.29
C HIS A 126 -12.71 -2.62 -8.07
N PHE A 127 -12.87 -1.47 -7.42
CA PHE A 127 -13.39 -0.24 -8.04
C PHE A 127 -12.43 0.40 -9.04
N ALA A 128 -11.11 0.26 -8.85
CA ALA A 128 -10.11 0.78 -9.77
C ALA A 128 -10.31 0.25 -11.20
N ALA A 129 -10.78 -0.98 -11.35
CA ALA A 129 -11.03 -1.63 -12.64
C ALA A 129 -12.34 -1.20 -13.33
N LEU A 130 -13.26 -0.53 -12.63
CA LEU A 130 -14.60 -0.24 -13.15
C LEU A 130 -14.67 1.12 -13.87
N ASN A 131 -14.99 1.12 -15.16
CA ASN A 131 -15.27 2.36 -15.93
C ASN A 131 -16.47 3.17 -15.39
N GLY A 132 -17.36 2.51 -14.64
CA GLY A 132 -18.51 3.14 -13.97
C GLY A 132 -18.12 3.93 -12.73
N TYR A 133 -17.01 3.60 -12.06
CA TYR A 133 -16.51 4.33 -10.90
C TYR A 133 -15.78 5.58 -11.40
N LYS A 134 -16.44 6.75 -11.32
CA LYS A 134 -16.00 7.98 -11.96
C LYS A 134 -14.92 8.70 -11.15
N THR A 135 -13.75 8.84 -11.74
CA THR A 135 -12.66 9.70 -11.29
C THR A 135 -11.98 10.34 -12.51
N ASP A 136 -11.05 11.28 -12.29
CA ASP A 136 -10.35 11.96 -13.38
C ASP A 136 -9.33 11.08 -14.10
N LEU A 137 -9.08 9.87 -13.57
CA LEU A 137 -8.12 8.92 -14.10
C LEU A 137 -8.84 7.72 -14.74
N PRO A 138 -8.29 7.17 -15.84
CA PRO A 138 -8.88 6.01 -16.50
C PRO A 138 -8.88 4.78 -15.58
N ALA A 139 -9.86 3.90 -15.78
CA ALA A 139 -9.90 2.63 -15.08
C ALA A 139 -8.61 1.82 -15.30
N HIS A 140 -8.15 1.16 -14.24
CA HIS A 140 -6.95 0.33 -14.26
C HIS A 140 -7.24 -1.00 -13.56
N ARG A 141 -6.99 -2.10 -14.26
CA ARG A 141 -7.21 -3.44 -13.72
C ARG A 141 -5.94 -3.98 -13.09
N ILE A 142 -5.96 -4.10 -11.76
CA ILE A 142 -4.94 -4.83 -11.01
C ILE A 142 -5.14 -6.33 -11.29
N GLN A 143 -4.06 -7.04 -11.59
CA GLN A 143 -4.10 -8.45 -11.96
C GLN A 143 -4.21 -9.36 -10.74
N ARG A 144 -3.54 -9.00 -9.64
CA ARG A 144 -3.51 -9.78 -8.39
C ARG A 144 -3.49 -8.86 -7.17
N LEU A 145 -4.26 -9.25 -6.17
CA LEU A 145 -4.15 -8.77 -4.80
C LEU A 145 -3.58 -9.90 -3.95
N VAL A 146 -2.46 -9.63 -3.28
CA VAL A 146 -1.79 -10.53 -2.35
C VAL A 146 -1.84 -9.89 -0.97
N THR A 147 -2.03 -10.68 0.07
CA THR A 147 -1.99 -10.18 1.44
C THR A 147 -0.77 -10.69 2.19
N SER A 148 -0.09 -9.80 2.91
CA SER A 148 1.02 -10.13 3.80
C SER A 148 0.59 -10.01 5.26
N ARG A 149 1.22 -10.78 6.16
CA ARG A 149 0.83 -10.85 7.58
C ARG A 149 2.06 -10.71 8.47
N TYR A 150 1.91 -9.97 9.57
CA TYR A 150 2.96 -9.77 10.58
C TYR A 150 3.20 -11.00 11.47
N SER A 151 2.17 -11.82 11.68
CA SER A 151 2.25 -12.97 12.58
C SER A 151 3.04 -14.11 11.95
N GLN A 152 3.92 -14.75 12.71
CA GLN A 152 4.62 -15.97 12.30
C GLN A 152 3.78 -17.24 12.41
N HIS A 153 2.58 -17.17 13.01
CA HIS A 153 1.72 -18.33 13.25
C HIS A 153 0.53 -18.35 12.29
N PHE A 154 0.80 -18.74 11.05
CA PHE A 154 -0.21 -19.07 10.04
C PHE A 154 0.37 -19.96 8.96
N GLU A 155 -0.49 -20.64 8.21
CA GLU A 155 -0.11 -21.29 6.96
C GLU A 155 -0.21 -20.28 5.81
N PRO A 156 0.91 -19.88 5.18
CA PRO A 156 0.87 -19.02 4.01
C PRO A 156 0.45 -19.82 2.79
N SER A 157 -0.29 -19.18 1.88
CA SER A 157 -0.66 -19.79 0.60
C SER A 157 0.54 -20.02 -0.32
N PHE A 158 1.62 -19.25 -0.14
CA PHE A 158 2.91 -19.38 -0.83
C PHE A 158 3.99 -18.62 -0.03
N PHE A 159 5.27 -18.90 -0.33
CA PHE A 159 6.44 -18.20 0.21
C PHE A 159 7.05 -17.28 -0.84
#